data_AF-A0A931WS31-F1
#
_entry.id   AF-A0A931WS31-F1
#
_cell.length_a   1.000
_cell.length_b   1.000
_cell.length_c   1.000
_cell.angle_alpha   90.00
_cell.angle_beta   90.00
_cell.angle_gamma   90.00
#
_symmetry.space_group_name_H-M   'P 1'
#
loop_
_entity.id
_entity.type
_entity.pdbx_description
1 polymer ?
#
loop_
_entity_poly.entity_id
_entity_poly.type
_entity_poly.pdbx_seq_one_letter_code
_entity_poly.pdbx_strand_id
1 'polypeptide(L)'
;RTAAPIDLTGYWVSVVTEDWRWRMVTPPKGDYPNIPLNAEGRRVADAWDPAKDEAAGEQCKSYGAGKVMRQPGRLRITWENDNTLRIDTDAGTQTRLLHFGGWKSDGGPPTWQGDSVAQWEIAGGGRGGRGQAAQSRGGDLKVVTSRMRPGYLQKNGVPYSVNAVVTEYFHRTVEPNGDSWLILTTMVDDRQYLNQTFTRSSHFKKRLASAGLLAAAAIALVNAPAFAQVDFSGEWTPNGNEDSVGNPYVGDWLGLPMSEAGRARAETWAASIQTLPEWQCRPHGWAYIYRGPSQLRISKEVDPVSRQITTFHAEWLRSVDIPVYLDGRPRPSVNAAHTWGGFNTGEWLGDTLKITTTHLKEEYLRRNGVQHSDKVEITTYWMRRGDILTWLNIVYDPVYLTEPLVRSQEYRLALNQQIPPYPCDVVEEIDRPKGVVPHELPGTNTFIKEFADKIHVPEAVIRAGAETMYPEIRAKLGSKP
;
A
#
# COMPACT_ATOMS: atom_id res chain seq x y z
N ARG A 1 2.27 23.33 14.80
CA ARG A 1 1.16 22.63 15.49
C ARG A 1 -0.22 23.21 15.13
N THR A 2 -0.53 24.45 15.50
CA THR A 2 -1.88 25.05 15.34
C THR A 2 -2.38 25.15 13.90
N ALA A 3 -1.46 25.22 12.93
CA ALA A 3 -1.79 25.29 11.50
C ALA A 3 -1.82 23.92 10.79
N ALA A 4 -1.66 22.79 11.52
CA ALA A 4 -1.63 21.47 10.93
C ALA A 4 -2.98 21.12 10.27
N PRO A 5 -3.01 20.74 8.98
CA PRO A 5 -4.23 20.38 8.27
C PRO A 5 -4.79 19.02 8.72
N ILE A 6 -3.91 18.10 9.15
CA ILE A 6 -4.25 16.79 9.68
C ILE A 6 -3.54 16.54 11.02
N ASP A 7 -4.19 15.78 11.91
CA ASP A 7 -3.58 15.32 13.16
C ASP A 7 -2.99 13.92 13.00
N LEU A 8 -1.65 13.84 13.01
CA LEU A 8 -0.89 12.58 12.97
C LEU A 8 -0.58 12.02 14.36
N THR A 9 -0.87 12.77 15.43
CA THR A 9 -0.49 12.36 16.79
C THR A 9 -1.23 11.12 17.26
N GLY A 10 -0.55 10.36 18.12
CA GLY A 10 -1.09 9.15 18.73
C GLY A 10 -0.17 7.94 18.57
N TYR A 11 -0.73 6.78 18.86
CA TYR A 11 -0.06 5.49 18.76
C TYR A 11 -0.50 4.78 17.50
N TRP A 12 0.46 4.23 16.77
CA TRP A 12 0.25 3.54 15.51
C TRP A 12 0.94 2.18 15.54
N VAL A 13 0.34 1.17 14.94
CA VAL A 13 0.93 -0.15 14.77
C VAL A 13 1.10 -0.44 13.28
N SER A 14 2.25 -0.99 12.90
CA SER A 14 2.50 -1.43 11.52
C SER A 14 1.47 -2.47 11.10
N VAL A 15 0.97 -2.34 9.88
CA VAL A 15 0.18 -3.37 9.20
C VAL A 15 0.99 -3.87 8.00
N VAL A 16 1.32 -5.15 8.06
CA VAL A 16 2.25 -5.84 7.16
C VAL A 16 1.45 -6.77 6.27
N THR A 17 0.84 -6.18 5.26
CA THR A 17 0.06 -6.84 4.21
C THR A 17 0.86 -7.01 2.91
N GLU A 18 2.12 -6.55 2.93
CA GLU A 18 3.02 -6.42 1.79
C GLU A 18 4.47 -6.59 2.23
N ASP A 19 5.26 -7.16 1.35
CA ASP A 19 6.63 -7.65 1.51
C ASP A 19 6.78 -8.47 2.80
N TRP A 20 5.75 -9.25 3.17
CA TRP A 20 5.67 -9.87 4.49
C TRP A 20 6.94 -10.66 4.80
N ARG A 21 7.39 -11.48 3.84
CA ARG A 21 8.61 -12.28 3.96
C ARG A 21 9.85 -11.43 4.23
N TRP A 22 9.99 -10.29 3.56
CA TRP A 22 11.16 -9.42 3.70
C TRP A 22 11.09 -8.46 4.89
N ARG A 23 9.91 -8.31 5.50
CA ARG A 23 9.68 -7.41 6.64
C ARG A 23 9.64 -8.16 7.97
N MET A 24 8.99 -9.32 8.03
CA MET A 24 8.86 -10.12 9.25
C MET A 24 10.06 -11.05 9.49
N VAL A 25 10.69 -11.52 8.42
CA VAL A 25 11.90 -12.36 8.45
C VAL A 25 13.05 -11.56 7.86
N THR A 26 14.26 -11.73 8.42
CA THR A 26 15.46 -11.14 7.82
C THR A 26 15.74 -11.86 6.51
N PRO A 27 15.75 -11.15 5.36
CA PRO A 27 15.99 -11.78 4.08
C PRO A 27 17.39 -12.41 4.02
N PRO A 28 17.57 -13.52 3.30
CA PRO A 28 18.90 -13.99 2.95
C PRO A 28 19.71 -12.91 2.21
N LYS A 29 21.03 -12.97 2.33
CA LYS A 29 21.93 -12.18 1.50
C LYS A 29 21.69 -12.52 0.02
N GLY A 30 21.63 -11.51 -0.85
CA GLY A 30 21.29 -11.68 -2.27
C GLY A 30 19.80 -11.63 -2.59
N ASP A 31 18.90 -11.76 -1.60
CA ASP A 31 17.45 -11.76 -1.80
C ASP A 31 16.87 -10.33 -1.75
N TYR A 32 16.92 -9.60 -2.87
CA TYR A 32 16.40 -8.23 -2.98
C TYR A 32 15.74 -7.93 -4.36
N PRO A 33 14.77 -8.75 -4.80
CA PRO A 33 14.29 -8.77 -6.19
C PRO A 33 13.71 -7.43 -6.68
N ASN A 34 13.10 -6.65 -5.79
CA ASN A 34 12.33 -5.46 -6.13
C ASN A 34 13.03 -4.14 -5.75
N ILE A 35 14.35 -4.17 -5.55
CA ILE A 35 15.14 -2.96 -5.27
C ILE A 35 15.98 -2.62 -6.51
N PRO A 36 15.85 -1.41 -7.08
CA PRO A 36 16.48 -1.06 -8.35
C PRO A 36 17.97 -0.71 -8.20
N LEU A 37 18.77 -1.66 -7.70
CA LEU A 37 20.21 -1.48 -7.51
C LEU A 37 20.94 -1.38 -8.86
N ASN A 38 21.86 -0.41 -8.94
CA ASN A 38 22.87 -0.37 -9.98
C ASN A 38 24.01 -1.37 -9.70
N ALA A 39 25.02 -1.42 -10.56
CA ALA A 39 26.14 -2.36 -10.41
C ALA A 39 26.92 -2.18 -9.08
N GLU A 40 27.12 -0.93 -8.64
CA GLU A 40 27.84 -0.63 -7.41
C GLU A 40 27.00 -0.97 -6.16
N GLY A 41 25.71 -0.63 -6.16
CA GLY A 41 24.80 -1.01 -5.08
C GLY A 41 24.70 -2.52 -4.90
N ARG A 42 24.66 -3.27 -6.02
CA ARG A 42 24.70 -4.74 -6.02
C ARG A 42 26.02 -5.27 -5.46
N ARG A 43 27.16 -4.74 -5.92
CA ARG A 43 28.49 -5.12 -5.43
C ARG A 43 28.61 -4.94 -3.91
N VAL A 44 28.11 -3.82 -3.37
CA VAL A 44 28.14 -3.55 -1.93
C VAL A 44 27.20 -4.48 -1.16
N ALA A 45 25.97 -4.69 -1.64
CA ALA A 45 25.02 -5.62 -1.02
C ALA A 45 25.56 -7.05 -0.99
N ASP A 46 26.17 -7.51 -2.09
CA ASP A 46 26.75 -8.85 -2.21
C ASP A 46 28.06 -9.01 -1.42
N ALA A 47 28.70 -7.90 -1.02
CA ALA A 47 29.85 -7.90 -0.12
C ALA A 47 29.46 -7.81 1.36
N TRP A 48 28.18 -7.59 1.68
CA TRP A 48 27.73 -7.40 3.06
C TRP A 48 28.04 -8.62 3.95
N ASP A 49 28.47 -8.33 5.17
CA ASP A 49 28.82 -9.31 6.19
C ASP A 49 28.25 -8.81 7.54
N PRO A 50 27.20 -9.47 8.08
CA PRO A 50 26.58 -9.05 9.33
C PRO A 50 27.55 -9.08 10.52
N ALA A 51 28.53 -10.00 10.53
CA ALA A 51 29.48 -10.10 11.63
C ALA A 51 30.40 -8.88 11.72
N LYS A 52 30.71 -8.25 10.58
CA LYS A 52 31.48 -6.99 10.55
C LYS A 52 30.68 -5.83 11.12
N ASP A 53 29.38 -5.77 10.84
CA ASP A 53 28.52 -4.74 11.44
C ASP A 53 28.42 -4.91 12.95
N GLU A 54 28.27 -6.15 13.44
CA GLU A 54 28.25 -6.43 14.87
C GLU A 54 29.57 -6.06 15.56
N ALA A 55 30.71 -6.47 14.99
CA ALA A 55 32.04 -6.14 15.50
C ALA A 55 32.31 -4.62 15.53
N ALA A 56 31.72 -3.88 14.58
CA ALA A 56 31.85 -2.43 14.50
C ALA A 56 30.81 -1.65 15.34
N GLY A 57 29.86 -2.32 15.98
CA GLY A 57 28.77 -1.66 16.71
C GLY A 57 27.75 -0.96 15.79
N GLU A 58 27.59 -1.46 14.56
CA GLU A 58 26.80 -0.87 13.48
C GLU A 58 25.43 -1.55 13.28
N GLN A 59 24.91 -2.22 14.32
CA GLN A 59 23.61 -2.92 14.26
C GLN A 59 22.44 -1.97 13.90
N CYS A 60 22.59 -0.68 14.21
CA CYS A 60 21.61 0.37 13.93
C CYS A 60 21.51 0.77 12.45
N LYS A 61 22.40 0.32 11.55
CA LYS A 61 22.31 0.61 10.10
C LYS A 61 20.97 0.21 9.48
N SER A 62 20.34 -0.84 10.02
CA SER A 62 19.03 -1.32 9.59
C SER A 62 17.85 -0.44 10.04
N TYR A 63 18.10 0.55 10.86
CA TYR A 63 17.10 1.43 11.48
C TYR A 63 17.35 2.91 11.16
N GLY A 64 18.14 3.22 10.13
CA GLY A 64 18.27 4.58 9.61
C GLY A 64 17.00 5.06 8.88
N ALA A 65 16.93 6.36 8.59
CA ALA A 65 15.75 7.00 8.02
C ALA A 65 15.26 6.39 6.70
N GLY A 66 16.14 5.81 5.87
CA GLY A 66 15.76 5.11 4.63
C GLY A 66 14.93 3.83 4.81
N LYS A 67 14.76 3.36 6.06
CA LYS A 67 14.09 2.08 6.33
C LYS A 67 13.34 1.98 7.65
N VAL A 68 13.64 2.81 8.65
CA VAL A 68 13.04 2.66 9.99
C VAL A 68 11.50 2.64 9.95
N MET A 69 10.89 3.42 9.07
CA MET A 69 9.44 3.46 8.91
C MET A 69 8.86 2.29 8.11
N ARG A 70 9.70 1.45 7.48
CA ARG A 70 9.30 0.20 6.83
C ARG A 70 9.37 -1.00 7.80
N GLN A 71 10.08 -0.86 8.92
CA GLN A 71 10.25 -1.92 9.91
C GLN A 71 8.92 -2.24 10.60
N PRO A 72 8.54 -3.53 10.73
CA PRO A 72 7.39 -3.88 11.55
C PRO A 72 7.63 -3.50 13.01
N GLY A 73 6.75 -2.66 13.53
CA GLY A 73 6.81 -2.13 14.89
C GLY A 73 5.66 -1.16 15.18
N ARG A 74 5.81 -0.39 16.26
CA ARG A 74 4.89 0.63 16.71
C ARG A 74 5.54 2.00 16.65
N LEU A 75 4.70 3.00 16.39
CA LEU A 75 5.08 4.40 16.38
C LEU A 75 4.32 5.14 17.47
N ARG A 76 5.00 6.09 18.12
CA ARG A 76 4.36 7.16 18.89
C ARG A 76 4.70 8.48 18.21
N ILE A 77 3.67 9.19 17.76
CA ILE A 77 3.80 10.50 17.12
C ILE A 77 3.30 11.57 18.08
N THR A 78 4.14 12.57 18.38
CA THR A 78 3.83 13.66 19.31
C THR A 78 4.43 14.98 18.82
N TRP A 79 3.82 16.10 19.17
CA TRP A 79 4.49 17.40 19.06
C TRP A 79 5.46 17.55 20.24
N GLU A 80 6.74 17.76 19.95
CA GLU A 80 7.74 18.08 20.98
C GLU A 80 7.69 19.57 21.34
N ASN A 81 7.41 20.41 20.33
CA ASN A 81 7.12 21.82 20.46
C ASN A 81 6.24 22.26 19.27
N ASP A 82 5.98 23.56 19.12
CA ASP A 82 5.07 24.06 18.08
C ASP A 82 5.56 23.81 16.64
N ASN A 83 6.86 23.60 16.44
CA ASN A 83 7.50 23.47 15.13
C ASN A 83 8.27 22.17 14.94
N THR A 84 8.13 21.20 15.85
CA THR A 84 8.82 19.90 15.75
C THR A 84 7.87 18.77 16.07
N LEU A 85 7.65 17.90 15.08
CA LEU A 85 6.94 16.63 15.27
C LEU A 85 7.96 15.53 15.55
N ARG A 86 7.73 14.77 16.61
CA ARG A 86 8.57 13.67 17.06
C ARG A 86 7.89 12.34 16.73
N ILE A 87 8.65 11.41 16.17
CA ILE A 87 8.23 10.02 15.94
C ILE A 87 9.19 9.10 16.68
N ASP A 88 8.69 8.41 17.70
CA ASP A 88 9.42 7.35 18.39
C ASP A 88 9.00 5.99 17.81
N THR A 89 9.98 5.15 17.52
CA THR A 89 9.81 3.80 16.98
C THR A 89 10.27 2.77 17.99
N ASP A 90 9.48 1.71 18.23
CA ASP A 90 9.94 0.60 19.07
C ASP A 90 11.00 -0.25 18.34
N ALA A 91 10.84 -0.40 17.02
CA ALA A 91 11.77 -1.09 16.14
C ALA A 91 13.10 -0.32 16.05
N GLY A 92 14.12 -0.85 16.74
CA GLY A 92 15.44 -0.24 16.81
C GLY A 92 15.53 0.96 17.76
N THR A 93 14.46 1.27 18.51
CA THR A 93 14.42 2.34 19.52
C THR A 93 14.91 3.68 18.97
N GLN A 94 14.44 4.04 17.76
CA GLN A 94 14.85 5.26 17.08
C GLN A 94 13.85 6.40 17.29
N THR A 95 14.37 7.62 17.30
CA THR A 95 13.59 8.85 17.36
C THR A 95 13.85 9.70 16.12
N ARG A 96 12.80 10.08 15.41
CA ARG A 96 12.86 11.07 14.32
C ARG A 96 12.26 12.38 14.74
N LEU A 97 12.95 13.48 14.41
CA LEU A 97 12.48 14.84 14.64
C LEU A 97 12.22 15.50 13.28
N LEU A 98 10.99 15.94 13.06
CA LEU A 98 10.52 16.52 11.82
C LEU A 98 10.30 18.02 12.04
N HIS A 99 11.15 18.85 11.43
CA HIS A 99 11.21 20.28 11.74
C HIS A 99 10.48 21.13 10.70
N PHE A 100 9.65 22.06 11.17
CA PHE A 100 8.89 23.00 10.33
C PHE A 100 9.52 24.40 10.33
N GLY A 101 9.00 25.30 9.49
CA GLY A 101 9.24 26.74 9.63
C GLY A 101 10.63 27.22 9.15
N GLY A 102 11.20 26.57 8.14
CA GLY A 102 12.51 26.97 7.59
C GLY A 102 13.70 26.59 8.49
N TRP A 103 13.51 25.60 9.35
CA TRP A 103 14.57 25.02 10.19
C TRP A 103 15.79 24.66 9.36
N LYS A 104 16.98 24.85 9.96
CA LYS A 104 18.26 24.49 9.41
C LYS A 104 19.05 23.72 10.46
N SER A 105 19.81 22.74 10.00
CA SER A 105 20.74 22.00 10.86
C SER A 105 21.79 22.92 11.46
N ASP A 106 22.23 22.59 12.67
CA ASP A 106 23.33 23.24 13.38
C ASP A 106 24.71 22.87 12.82
N GLY A 107 24.77 21.95 11.85
CA GLY A 107 26.02 21.48 11.26
C GLY A 107 26.69 20.34 12.02
N GLY A 108 26.02 19.72 13.00
CA GLY A 108 26.53 18.56 13.73
C GLY A 108 26.83 17.34 12.84
N PRO A 109 27.50 16.28 13.35
CA PRO A 109 27.78 15.09 12.55
C PRO A 109 26.50 14.40 12.03
N PRO A 110 26.51 13.78 10.84
CA PRO A 110 25.39 12.98 10.33
C PRO A 110 24.89 11.96 11.35
N THR A 111 23.57 11.82 11.46
CA THR A 111 22.92 10.84 12.36
C THR A 111 22.25 9.73 11.56
N TRP A 112 21.78 8.68 12.23
CA TRP A 112 20.96 7.63 11.58
C TRP A 112 19.66 8.16 10.99
N GLN A 113 19.09 9.19 11.61
CA GLN A 113 17.80 9.77 11.23
C GLN A 113 17.95 11.01 10.34
N GLY A 114 19.18 11.50 10.16
CA GLY A 114 19.48 12.66 9.32
C GLY A 114 18.84 13.96 9.80
N ASP A 115 18.85 14.94 8.91
CA ASP A 115 18.21 16.24 9.04
C ASP A 115 16.86 16.19 8.28
N SER A 116 15.73 16.18 9.00
CA SER A 116 14.38 16.10 8.42
C SER A 116 13.65 17.45 8.42
N VAL A 117 13.37 17.98 7.23
CA VAL A 117 12.58 19.19 7.02
C VAL A 117 11.16 18.80 6.61
N ALA A 118 10.17 19.32 7.33
CA ALA A 118 8.77 18.97 7.21
C ALA A 118 7.95 20.15 6.68
N GLN A 119 7.06 19.87 5.72
CA GLN A 119 6.17 20.84 5.11
C GLN A 119 4.79 20.21 4.86
N TRP A 120 3.74 20.97 5.17
CA TRP A 120 2.39 20.59 4.78
C TRP A 120 2.16 20.87 3.31
N GLU A 121 1.74 19.84 2.57
CA GLU A 121 1.18 19.99 1.23
C GLU A 121 -0.34 20.08 1.37
N ILE A 122 -0.86 21.29 1.23
CA ILE A 122 -2.29 21.59 1.36
C ILE A 122 -2.86 21.73 -0.04
N ALA A 123 -3.99 21.06 -0.28
CA ALA A 123 -4.70 21.12 -1.55
C ALA A 123 -5.06 22.56 -1.95
N GLY A 124 -4.87 22.90 -3.24
CA GLY A 124 -5.26 24.20 -3.82
C GLY A 124 -4.27 25.35 -3.68
N GLY A 125 -3.00 25.08 -3.37
CA GLY A 125 -1.93 26.09 -3.22
C GLY A 125 -1.48 26.83 -4.49
N GLY A 126 -2.32 26.95 -5.52
CA GLY A 126 -2.07 27.90 -6.62
C GLY A 126 -2.13 29.34 -6.09
N ARG A 127 -1.15 30.17 -6.46
CA ARG A 127 -1.10 31.62 -6.13
C ARG A 127 -2.35 32.33 -6.68
N GLY A 128 -3.46 32.38 -5.93
CA GLY A 128 -4.67 33.08 -6.41
C GLY A 128 -5.81 33.29 -5.40
N GLY A 129 -5.97 32.46 -4.36
CA GLY A 129 -7.11 32.57 -3.45
C GLY A 129 -6.80 33.27 -2.12
N ARG A 130 -6.94 34.60 -2.04
CA ARG A 130 -6.98 35.29 -0.74
C ARG A 130 -8.36 35.12 -0.10
N GLY A 131 -8.41 34.40 1.01
CA GLY A 131 -9.50 34.46 1.98
C GLY A 131 -10.56 33.40 1.79
N GLN A 132 -10.41 32.27 2.48
CA GLN A 132 -11.54 31.47 2.95
C GLN A 132 -11.13 30.68 4.21
N ALA A 133 -12.03 30.69 5.20
CA ALA A 133 -11.86 30.13 6.53
C ALA A 133 -11.71 28.60 6.49
N ALA A 134 -11.24 28.04 7.62
CA ALA A 134 -10.87 26.64 7.83
C ALA A 134 -11.94 25.61 7.41
N GLN A 135 -11.98 25.27 6.12
CA GLN A 135 -12.58 24.05 5.59
C GLN A 135 -11.64 22.87 5.86
N SER A 136 -12.14 21.62 5.84
CA SER A 136 -11.34 20.41 6.04
C SER A 136 -10.13 20.42 5.10
N ARG A 137 -8.98 20.82 5.62
CA ARG A 137 -7.73 20.88 4.86
C ARG A 137 -7.28 19.44 4.67
N GLY A 138 -7.76 18.79 3.61
CA GLY A 138 -7.08 17.63 3.06
C GLY A 138 -5.64 18.02 2.70
N GLY A 139 -4.71 17.11 2.89
CA GLY A 139 -3.29 17.36 2.63
C GLY A 139 -2.40 16.30 3.26
N ASP A 140 -1.16 16.30 2.82
CA ASP A 140 -0.13 15.37 3.29
C ASP A 140 0.96 16.12 4.05
N LEU A 141 1.62 15.44 4.98
CA LEU A 141 2.90 15.91 5.48
C LEU A 141 4.00 15.40 4.55
N LYS A 142 4.67 16.31 3.85
CA LYS A 142 5.93 16.00 3.16
C LYS A 142 7.10 16.20 4.10
N VAL A 143 8.01 15.23 4.12
CA VAL A 143 9.26 15.28 4.86
C VAL A 143 10.40 14.99 3.91
N VAL A 144 11.42 15.85 3.89
CA VAL A 144 12.67 15.60 3.17
C VAL A 144 13.78 15.42 4.19
N THR A 145 14.43 14.26 4.16
CA THR A 145 15.52 13.89 5.05
C THR A 145 16.83 13.77 4.27
N SER A 146 17.87 14.44 4.76
CA SER A 146 19.22 14.41 4.17
C SER A 146 20.28 14.26 5.27
N ARG A 147 21.57 14.27 4.93
CA ARG A 147 22.69 14.18 5.89
C ARG A 147 22.56 13.00 6.87
N MET A 148 22.12 11.87 6.33
CA MET A 148 22.03 10.61 7.06
C MET A 148 23.38 9.90 7.04
N ARG A 149 23.66 9.11 8.09
CA ARG A 149 24.70 8.07 8.02
C ARG A 149 24.32 7.03 6.95
N PRO A 150 25.27 6.48 6.18
CA PRO A 150 25.01 5.34 5.30
C PRO A 150 24.40 4.18 6.06
N GLY A 151 23.33 3.61 5.54
CA GLY A 151 22.59 2.54 6.21
C GLY A 151 21.99 1.58 5.19
N TYR A 152 20.94 0.87 5.60
CA TYR A 152 20.32 -0.15 4.75
C TYR A 152 18.88 0.15 4.36
N LEU A 153 18.52 -0.14 3.11
CA LEU A 153 17.14 -0.19 2.58
C LEU A 153 16.45 -1.52 2.89
N GLN A 154 17.21 -2.59 3.14
CA GLN A 154 16.73 -3.93 3.53
C GLN A 154 17.68 -4.59 4.54
N LYS A 155 17.24 -5.53 5.40
CA LYS A 155 18.08 -6.04 6.53
C LYS A 155 19.26 -6.90 6.08
N ASN A 156 19.31 -7.26 4.81
CA ASN A 156 20.33 -8.10 4.21
C ASN A 156 21.45 -7.31 3.51
N GLY A 157 21.77 -6.11 4.01
CA GLY A 157 22.91 -5.33 3.53
C GLY A 157 22.66 -4.43 2.31
N VAL A 158 21.45 -4.38 1.77
CA VAL A 158 21.13 -3.50 0.63
C VAL A 158 21.32 -2.04 1.05
N PRO A 159 22.27 -1.30 0.46
CA PRO A 159 22.72 -0.04 1.01
C PRO A 159 21.91 1.17 0.54
N TYR A 160 21.99 2.24 1.31
CA TYR A 160 21.89 3.62 0.82
C TYR A 160 23.13 4.41 1.27
N SER A 161 23.56 5.39 0.47
CA SER A 161 24.79 6.15 0.65
C SER A 161 24.61 7.37 1.57
N VAL A 162 25.70 8.04 1.92
CA VAL A 162 25.67 9.33 2.64
C VAL A 162 24.99 10.45 1.84
N ASN A 163 24.95 10.29 0.51
CA ASN A 163 24.33 11.26 -0.41
C ASN A 163 22.86 10.96 -0.67
N ALA A 164 22.31 9.90 -0.07
CA ALA A 164 20.91 9.56 -0.21
C ALA A 164 20.02 10.69 0.31
N VAL A 165 18.89 10.90 -0.34
CA VAL A 165 17.80 11.76 0.12
C VAL A 165 16.55 10.91 0.26
N VAL A 166 15.90 10.99 1.41
CA VAL A 166 14.64 10.30 1.70
C VAL A 166 13.52 11.32 1.71
N THR A 167 12.60 11.22 0.75
CA THR A 167 11.37 12.01 0.74
C THR A 167 10.21 11.12 1.18
N GLU A 168 9.45 11.56 2.15
CA GLU A 168 8.32 10.83 2.70
C GLU A 168 7.04 11.67 2.67
N TYR A 169 5.92 11.01 2.41
CA TYR A 169 4.59 11.60 2.42
C TYR A 169 3.72 10.84 3.39
N PHE A 170 3.26 11.53 4.43
CA PHE A 170 2.36 10.97 5.44
C PHE A 170 0.95 11.41 5.11
N HIS A 171 0.15 10.46 4.63
CA HIS A 171 -1.28 10.62 4.41
C HIS A 171 -2.06 9.91 5.53
N ARG A 172 -3.11 10.55 6.04
CA ARG A 172 -3.97 9.94 7.06
C ARG A 172 -5.40 9.82 6.55
N THR A 173 -5.95 8.62 6.64
CA THR A 173 -7.36 8.37 6.34
C THR A 173 -8.19 8.24 7.62
N VAL A 174 -9.48 8.46 7.48
CA VAL A 174 -10.50 8.16 8.49
C VAL A 174 -11.59 7.38 7.78
N GLU A 175 -11.78 6.14 8.21
CA GLU A 175 -12.64 5.17 7.55
C GLU A 175 -14.05 5.16 8.13
N PRO A 176 -15.06 4.70 7.37
CA PRO A 176 -16.44 4.60 7.85
C PRO A 176 -16.61 3.73 9.09
N ASN A 177 -15.74 2.72 9.28
CA ASN A 177 -15.76 1.85 10.46
C ASN A 177 -15.08 2.47 11.70
N GLY A 178 -14.61 3.72 11.62
CA GLY A 178 -13.90 4.43 12.67
C GLY A 178 -12.39 4.15 12.74
N ASP A 179 -11.87 3.25 11.90
CA ASP A 179 -10.43 3.07 11.76
C ASP A 179 -9.77 4.33 11.18
N SER A 180 -8.49 4.48 11.47
CA SER A 180 -7.66 5.51 10.85
C SER A 180 -6.34 4.88 10.44
N TRP A 181 -5.99 5.07 9.18
CA TRP A 181 -4.77 4.55 8.59
C TRP A 181 -3.79 5.68 8.33
N LEU A 182 -2.51 5.41 8.62
CA LEU A 182 -1.40 6.23 8.19
C LEU A 182 -0.73 5.52 7.01
N ILE A 183 -0.76 6.16 5.85
CA ILE A 183 -0.14 5.69 4.62
C ILE A 183 1.12 6.53 4.45
N LEU A 184 2.27 5.87 4.51
CA LEU A 184 3.56 6.49 4.34
C LEU A 184 4.17 6.04 3.01
N THR A 185 4.18 6.94 2.03
CA THR A 185 4.94 6.73 0.79
C THR A 185 6.36 7.23 1.01
N THR A 186 7.35 6.35 0.90
CA THR A 186 8.78 6.64 1.05
C THR A 186 9.45 6.57 -0.32
N MET A 187 10.19 7.61 -0.69
CA MET A 187 10.97 7.72 -1.91
C MET A 187 12.44 7.92 -1.52
N VAL A 188 13.33 7.05 -2.01
CA VAL A 188 14.77 7.16 -1.78
C VAL A 188 15.49 7.45 -3.09
N ASP A 189 16.16 8.61 -3.13
CA ASP A 189 17.04 9.02 -4.21
C ASP A 189 18.49 8.79 -3.80
N ASP A 190 19.18 7.87 -4.46
CA ASP A 190 20.59 7.60 -4.24
C ASP A 190 21.27 7.11 -5.52
N ARG A 191 21.78 8.05 -6.32
CA ARG A 191 22.43 7.74 -7.60
C ARG A 191 23.70 6.89 -7.45
N GLN A 192 24.28 6.81 -6.26
CA GLN A 192 25.45 5.98 -6.02
C GLN A 192 25.10 4.49 -6.09
N TYR A 193 23.95 4.09 -5.56
CA TYR A 193 23.57 2.66 -5.45
C TYR A 193 22.31 2.27 -6.22
N LEU A 194 21.47 3.22 -6.65
CA LEU A 194 20.20 2.97 -7.33
C LEU A 194 20.20 3.47 -8.78
N ASN A 195 19.55 2.71 -9.67
CA ASN A 195 19.32 3.10 -11.08
C ASN A 195 18.19 4.14 -11.23
N GLN A 196 17.30 4.20 -10.24
CA GLN A 196 16.13 5.08 -10.23
C GLN A 196 15.68 5.30 -8.78
N THR A 197 14.82 6.30 -8.56
CA THR A 197 14.17 6.52 -7.25
C THR A 197 13.48 5.24 -6.78
N PHE A 198 13.80 4.83 -5.56
CA PHE A 198 13.19 3.67 -4.93
C PHE A 198 11.99 4.12 -4.09
N THR A 199 10.80 3.97 -4.65
CA THR A 199 9.52 4.33 -4.01
C THR A 199 8.81 3.11 -3.46
N ARG A 200 8.24 3.20 -2.26
CA ARG A 200 7.33 2.20 -1.68
C ARG A 200 6.46 2.76 -0.57
N SER A 201 5.32 2.12 -0.31
CA SER A 201 4.40 2.50 0.76
C SER A 201 4.44 1.59 1.99
N SER A 202 4.07 2.15 3.15
CA SER A 202 3.90 1.44 4.42
C SER A 202 2.66 1.91 5.13
N HIS A 203 1.94 0.97 5.75
CA HIS A 203 0.64 1.24 6.36
C HIS A 203 0.70 1.03 7.87
N PHE A 204 0.06 1.92 8.62
CA PHE A 204 -0.11 1.78 10.06
C PHE A 204 -1.56 2.02 10.45
N LYS A 205 -2.06 1.23 11.40
CA LYS A 205 -3.40 1.40 11.99
C LYS A 205 -3.28 2.20 13.29
N LYS A 206 -4.09 3.24 13.45
CA LYS A 206 -4.14 4.01 14.71
C LYS A 206 -4.68 3.12 15.82
N ARG A 207 -4.01 3.12 16.98
CA ARG A 207 -4.50 2.47 18.20
C ARG A 207 -5.29 3.51 19.00
N LEU A 208 -6.55 3.21 19.27
CA LEU A 208 -7.32 3.97 20.25
C LEU A 208 -6.67 3.75 21.62
N ALA A 209 -6.35 4.84 22.32
CA ALA A 209 -6.04 4.73 23.74
C ALA A 209 -7.31 4.22 24.46
N SER A 210 -7.15 3.31 25.41
CA SER A 210 -8.25 2.93 26.33
C SER A 210 -8.60 4.14 27.19
N ALA A 211 -9.39 5.06 26.65
CA ALA A 211 -9.98 6.19 27.34
C ALA A 211 -11.40 6.34 26.79
N GLY A 212 -12.37 6.39 27.71
CA GLY A 212 -13.79 6.17 27.48
C GLY A 212 -14.42 6.96 26.33
N LEU A 213 -15.51 6.40 25.82
CA LEU A 213 -16.35 7.00 24.78
C LEU A 213 -16.66 8.45 25.10
N LEU A 214 -16.09 9.36 24.32
CA LEU A 214 -16.72 10.65 24.04
C LEU A 214 -17.40 10.52 22.68
N ALA A 215 -18.73 10.42 22.70
CA ALA A 215 -19.54 10.56 21.50
C ALA A 215 -19.36 11.98 20.96
N ALA A 216 -18.62 12.13 19.87
CA ALA A 216 -18.57 13.37 19.12
C ALA A 216 -19.82 13.43 18.22
N ALA A 217 -20.75 14.34 18.55
CA ALA A 217 -21.84 14.67 17.66
C ALA A 217 -21.28 15.36 16.41
N ALA A 218 -21.44 14.73 15.25
CA ALA A 218 -21.09 15.32 13.96
C ALA A 218 -22.12 16.40 13.60
N ILE A 219 -21.71 17.67 13.63
CA ILE A 219 -22.48 18.76 13.04
C ILE A 219 -22.18 18.77 11.53
N ALA A 220 -23.19 18.40 10.73
CA ALA A 220 -23.13 18.53 9.28
C ALA A 220 -23.21 20.02 8.89
N LEU A 221 -22.05 20.64 8.64
CA LEU A 221 -21.97 21.92 7.95
C LEU A 221 -21.97 21.66 6.44
N VAL A 222 -22.96 22.22 5.74
CA VAL A 222 -23.00 22.26 4.28
C VAL A 222 -21.86 23.17 3.81
N ASN A 223 -20.75 22.58 3.37
CA ASN A 223 -19.61 23.28 2.80
C ASN A 223 -19.64 23.16 1.28
N ALA A 224 -19.58 24.29 0.57
CA ALA A 224 -19.23 24.30 -0.85
C ALA A 224 -17.72 24.05 -0.97
N PRO A 225 -17.26 22.97 -1.63
CA PRO A 225 -15.83 22.68 -1.72
C PRO A 225 -15.16 23.63 -2.73
N ALA A 226 -14.06 24.24 -2.33
CA ALA A 226 -13.07 24.73 -3.29
C ALA A 226 -12.22 23.52 -3.72
N PHE A 227 -12.51 22.95 -4.88
CA PHE A 227 -11.80 21.77 -5.39
C PHE A 227 -10.48 22.16 -6.05
N ALA A 228 -9.38 21.67 -5.53
CA ALA A 228 -8.21 21.45 -6.35
C ALA A 228 -8.40 20.08 -7.01
N GLN A 229 -8.85 20.08 -8.27
CA GLN A 229 -8.96 18.85 -9.04
C GLN A 229 -7.57 18.47 -9.53
N VAL A 230 -6.98 17.43 -8.92
CA VAL A 230 -5.78 16.82 -9.47
C VAL A 230 -6.19 16.01 -10.69
N ASP A 231 -5.51 16.23 -11.81
CA ASP A 231 -5.71 15.39 -12.97
C ASP A 231 -4.94 14.09 -12.81
N PHE A 232 -5.65 12.97 -12.71
CA PHE A 232 -5.07 11.62 -12.68
C PHE A 232 -4.94 11.01 -14.08
N SER A 233 -5.48 11.65 -15.12
CA SER A 233 -5.42 11.12 -16.47
C SER A 233 -3.97 10.98 -16.95
N GLY A 234 -3.71 9.89 -17.65
CA GLY A 234 -2.38 9.54 -18.11
C GLY A 234 -2.16 8.04 -18.22
N GLU A 235 -0.94 7.71 -18.60
CA GLU A 235 -0.45 6.37 -18.76
C GLU A 235 0.49 6.04 -17.58
N TRP A 236 0.19 4.98 -16.86
CA TRP A 236 0.79 4.65 -15.59
C TRP A 236 1.36 3.23 -15.61
N THR A 237 2.68 3.11 -15.46
CA THR A 237 3.38 1.81 -15.43
C THR A 237 3.61 1.35 -14.00
N PRO A 238 3.41 0.07 -13.64
CA PRO A 238 3.72 -0.41 -12.30
C PRO A 238 5.19 -0.14 -11.94
N ASN A 239 5.43 0.44 -10.77
CA ASN A 239 6.78 0.78 -10.32
C ASN A 239 7.59 -0.48 -9.89
N GLY A 240 6.91 -1.52 -9.42
CA GLY A 240 7.49 -2.85 -9.16
C GLY A 240 8.41 -2.93 -7.93
N ASN A 241 8.27 -2.01 -6.98
CA ASN A 241 9.12 -1.94 -5.78
C ASN A 241 8.48 -2.57 -4.52
N GLU A 242 7.17 -2.84 -4.57
CA GLU A 242 6.37 -3.58 -3.58
C GLU A 242 6.29 -5.07 -3.96
N ASP A 243 5.43 -5.91 -3.33
CA ASP A 243 5.53 -7.38 -3.48
C ASP A 243 5.76 -7.86 -4.92
N SER A 244 6.44 -9.00 -5.05
CA SER A 244 6.61 -9.68 -6.33
C SER A 244 5.30 -9.73 -7.14
N VAL A 245 5.37 -9.27 -8.38
CA VAL A 245 4.30 -9.35 -9.38
C VAL A 245 4.12 -10.77 -9.98
N GLY A 246 4.87 -11.76 -9.45
CA GLY A 246 4.79 -13.16 -9.87
C GLY A 246 3.52 -13.87 -9.40
N ASN A 247 3.28 -15.06 -9.94
CA ASN A 247 2.17 -15.89 -9.49
C ASN A 247 2.39 -16.33 -8.03
N PRO A 248 1.43 -16.06 -7.13
CA PRO A 248 1.54 -16.46 -5.73
C PRO A 248 1.41 -17.98 -5.55
N TYR A 249 2.08 -18.53 -4.54
CA TYR A 249 1.91 -19.93 -4.17
C TYR A 249 0.55 -20.18 -3.51
N VAL A 250 -0.01 -21.38 -3.70
CA VAL A 250 -1.11 -21.87 -2.86
C VAL A 250 -0.62 -21.90 -1.40
N GLY A 251 -1.45 -21.44 -0.47
CA GLY A 251 -1.07 -21.30 0.94
C GLY A 251 -0.29 -20.03 1.29
N ASP A 252 0.06 -19.19 0.30
CA ASP A 252 0.65 -17.86 0.56
C ASP A 252 -0.44 -16.88 1.03
N TRP A 253 -0.75 -16.98 2.33
CA TRP A 253 -1.79 -16.22 3.03
C TRP A 253 -1.21 -15.24 4.05
N LEU A 254 0.11 -15.04 4.02
CA LEU A 254 0.80 -14.13 4.91
C LEU A 254 0.38 -12.68 4.66
N GLY A 255 0.06 -11.97 5.74
CA GLY A 255 -0.43 -10.59 5.67
C GLY A 255 -1.88 -10.48 5.21
N LEU A 256 -2.63 -11.58 5.10
CA LEU A 256 -4.05 -11.56 4.73
C LEU A 256 -4.94 -11.83 5.96
N PRO A 257 -5.89 -10.93 6.29
CA PRO A 257 -6.77 -11.10 7.44
C PRO A 257 -7.94 -12.04 7.14
N MET A 258 -7.65 -13.27 6.73
CA MET A 258 -8.66 -14.22 6.29
C MET A 258 -9.53 -14.73 7.45
N SER A 259 -10.84 -14.76 7.23
CA SER A 259 -11.79 -15.48 8.09
C SER A 259 -11.66 -16.99 7.92
N GLU A 260 -12.31 -17.75 8.80
CA GLU A 260 -12.41 -19.20 8.64
C GLU A 260 -13.08 -19.59 7.32
N ALA A 261 -14.15 -18.88 6.94
CA ALA A 261 -14.84 -19.10 5.67
C ALA A 261 -13.94 -18.77 4.47
N GLY A 262 -13.22 -17.65 4.51
CA GLY A 262 -12.27 -17.26 3.46
C GLY A 262 -11.14 -18.28 3.31
N ARG A 263 -10.64 -18.80 4.43
CA ARG A 263 -9.59 -19.83 4.44
C ARG A 263 -10.11 -21.17 3.92
N ALA A 264 -11.28 -21.62 4.34
CA ALA A 264 -11.90 -22.84 3.79
C ALA A 264 -12.14 -22.75 2.27
N ARG A 265 -12.54 -21.57 1.77
CA ARG A 265 -12.67 -21.30 0.33
C ARG A 265 -11.32 -21.39 -0.40
N ALA A 266 -10.25 -20.87 0.17
CA ALA A 266 -8.91 -20.96 -0.41
C ALA A 266 -8.29 -22.36 -0.32
N GLU A 267 -8.59 -23.12 0.74
CA GLU A 267 -8.10 -24.50 0.92
C GLU A 267 -8.63 -25.47 -0.13
N THR A 268 -9.87 -25.28 -0.54
CA THR A 268 -10.54 -26.12 -1.55
C THR A 268 -10.21 -25.71 -2.99
N TRP A 269 -9.39 -24.68 -3.18
CA TRP A 269 -9.03 -24.18 -4.50
C TRP A 269 -7.93 -25.03 -5.15
N ALA A 270 -8.16 -25.40 -6.41
CA ALA A 270 -7.17 -26.04 -7.27
C ALA A 270 -6.74 -25.07 -8.39
N ALA A 271 -5.44 -24.94 -8.64
CA ALA A 271 -4.92 -24.04 -9.67
C ALA A 271 -5.44 -24.35 -11.08
N SER A 272 -5.73 -25.62 -11.35
CA SER A 272 -6.28 -26.10 -12.60
C SER A 272 -7.69 -25.56 -12.90
N ILE A 273 -8.37 -24.92 -11.95
CA ILE A 273 -9.63 -24.20 -12.25
C ILE A 273 -9.44 -23.10 -13.29
N GLN A 274 -8.24 -22.50 -13.39
CA GLN A 274 -7.94 -21.46 -14.39
C GLN A 274 -7.94 -22.01 -15.83
N THR A 275 -7.82 -23.33 -16.00
CA THR A 275 -7.83 -23.99 -17.31
C THR A 275 -9.25 -24.32 -17.80
N LEU A 276 -10.29 -24.04 -17.00
CA LEU A 276 -11.67 -24.18 -17.44
C LEU A 276 -12.00 -23.10 -18.49
N PRO A 277 -12.60 -23.46 -19.63
CA PRO A 277 -13.02 -22.49 -20.66
C PRO A 277 -13.83 -21.31 -20.10
N GLU A 278 -14.71 -21.55 -19.12
CA GLU A 278 -15.54 -20.53 -18.48
C GLU A 278 -14.75 -19.54 -17.60
N TRP A 279 -13.51 -19.87 -17.24
CA TRP A 279 -12.66 -19.05 -16.36
C TRP A 279 -11.59 -18.26 -17.10
N GLN A 280 -11.15 -18.71 -18.28
CA GLN A 280 -10.02 -18.14 -19.01
C GLN A 280 -10.20 -16.65 -19.35
N CYS A 281 -11.42 -16.25 -19.73
CA CYS A 281 -11.74 -14.88 -20.14
C CYS A 281 -12.45 -14.06 -19.08
N ARG A 282 -12.40 -14.47 -17.81
CA ARG A 282 -12.87 -13.63 -16.71
C ARG A 282 -11.93 -12.41 -16.56
N PRO A 283 -12.45 -11.17 -16.65
CA PRO A 283 -11.66 -9.99 -16.37
C PRO A 283 -11.10 -10.02 -14.94
N HIS A 284 -9.91 -9.47 -14.76
CA HIS A 284 -9.45 -9.04 -13.45
C HIS A 284 -10.32 -7.87 -12.99
N GLY A 285 -10.97 -8.00 -11.84
CA GLY A 285 -11.80 -6.95 -11.27
C GLY A 285 -11.03 -5.99 -10.38
N TRP A 286 -11.76 -4.99 -9.87
CA TRP A 286 -11.22 -3.84 -9.15
C TRP A 286 -10.41 -4.19 -7.90
N ALA A 287 -10.78 -5.27 -7.21
CA ALA A 287 -10.15 -5.66 -5.96
C ALA A 287 -8.72 -6.18 -6.16
N TYR A 288 -8.40 -6.66 -7.37
CA TYR A 288 -7.12 -7.28 -7.69
C TYR A 288 -6.32 -6.54 -8.77
N ILE A 289 -6.96 -6.05 -9.85
CA ILE A 289 -6.25 -5.65 -11.08
C ILE A 289 -5.15 -4.62 -10.85
N TYR A 290 -5.37 -3.67 -9.93
CA TYR A 290 -4.40 -2.62 -9.62
C TYR A 290 -3.05 -3.14 -9.11
N ARG A 291 -2.94 -4.41 -8.71
CA ARG A 291 -1.69 -5.08 -8.31
C ARG A 291 -1.13 -6.02 -9.36
N GLY A 292 -1.82 -6.19 -10.48
CA GLY A 292 -1.32 -6.97 -11.60
C GLY A 292 -0.10 -6.32 -12.24
N PRO A 293 0.68 -7.07 -13.04
CA PRO A 293 1.82 -6.53 -13.78
C PRO A 293 1.41 -5.62 -14.96
N SER A 294 0.11 -5.48 -15.21
CA SER A 294 -0.42 -4.76 -16.37
C SER A 294 -0.30 -3.25 -16.19
N GLN A 295 -0.03 -2.57 -17.31
CA GLN A 295 -0.07 -1.12 -17.41
C GLN A 295 -1.49 -0.58 -17.16
N LEU A 296 -1.58 0.58 -16.50
CA LEU A 296 -2.80 1.32 -16.22
C LEU A 296 -2.91 2.52 -17.14
N ARG A 297 -4.09 2.73 -17.73
CA ARG A 297 -4.50 3.98 -18.36
C ARG A 297 -5.61 4.59 -17.51
N ILE A 298 -5.49 5.88 -17.22
CA ILE A 298 -6.59 6.67 -16.69
C ILE A 298 -7.00 7.68 -17.76
N SER A 299 -8.23 7.58 -18.26
CA SER A 299 -8.84 8.62 -19.09
C SER A 299 -9.92 9.38 -18.31
N LYS A 300 -10.41 10.50 -18.84
CA LYS A 300 -11.36 11.36 -18.14
C LYS A 300 -12.45 11.87 -19.07
N GLU A 301 -13.65 11.97 -18.52
CA GLU A 301 -14.76 12.71 -19.11
C GLU A 301 -14.79 14.12 -18.51
N VAL A 302 -14.98 15.12 -19.38
CA VAL A 302 -15.06 16.53 -18.99
C VAL A 302 -16.36 17.10 -19.52
N ASP A 303 -17.17 17.66 -18.62
CA ASP A 303 -18.39 18.36 -19.01
C ASP A 303 -18.04 19.58 -19.90
N PRO A 304 -18.59 19.68 -21.12
CA PRO A 304 -18.14 20.67 -22.10
C PRO A 304 -18.49 22.12 -21.71
N VAL A 305 -19.42 22.31 -20.77
CA VAL A 305 -19.89 23.64 -20.34
C VAL A 305 -19.12 24.12 -19.11
N SER A 306 -19.18 23.36 -18.02
CA SER A 306 -18.55 23.66 -16.73
C SER A 306 -17.04 23.38 -16.70
N ARG A 307 -16.53 22.57 -17.63
CA ARG A 307 -15.13 22.10 -17.70
C ARG A 307 -14.70 21.26 -16.49
N GLN A 308 -15.65 20.80 -15.68
CA GLN A 308 -15.38 19.91 -14.57
C GLN A 308 -15.18 18.48 -15.07
N ILE A 309 -14.26 17.76 -14.43
CA ILE A 309 -14.12 16.32 -14.63
C ILE A 309 -15.34 15.64 -14.00
N THR A 310 -16.08 14.84 -14.78
CA THR A 310 -17.29 14.13 -14.32
C THR A 310 -17.03 12.66 -14.02
N THR A 311 -16.08 12.06 -14.74
CA THR A 311 -15.75 10.63 -14.62
C THR A 311 -14.27 10.42 -14.90
N PHE A 312 -13.63 9.54 -14.14
CA PHE A 312 -12.36 8.91 -14.55
C PHE A 312 -12.63 7.47 -14.99
N HIS A 313 -11.91 7.00 -16.00
CA HIS A 313 -11.96 5.62 -16.48
C HIS A 313 -10.60 4.98 -16.25
N ALA A 314 -10.55 3.90 -15.48
CA ALA A 314 -9.34 3.13 -15.24
C ALA A 314 -9.35 1.83 -16.05
N GLU A 315 -8.31 1.64 -16.87
CA GLU A 315 -8.23 0.55 -17.85
C GLU A 315 -6.90 -0.19 -17.75
N TRP A 316 -6.94 -1.52 -17.84
CA TRP A 316 -5.77 -2.41 -17.91
C TRP A 316 -5.97 -3.48 -18.99
N LEU A 317 -4.87 -4.09 -19.46
CA LEU A 317 -4.85 -5.10 -20.53
C LEU A 317 -5.87 -6.25 -20.37
N ARG A 318 -6.11 -6.75 -19.15
CA ARG A 318 -7.00 -7.91 -18.89
C ARG A 318 -8.13 -7.58 -17.92
N SER A 319 -8.60 -6.35 -17.98
CA SER A 319 -9.69 -5.82 -17.16
C SER A 319 -10.80 -5.30 -18.05
N VAL A 320 -11.94 -5.01 -17.44
CA VAL A 320 -12.94 -4.13 -18.03
C VAL A 320 -12.53 -2.67 -17.86
N ASP A 321 -13.17 -1.77 -18.61
CA ASP A 321 -13.21 -0.34 -18.26
C ASP A 321 -13.94 -0.17 -16.92
N ILE A 322 -13.34 0.63 -16.02
CA ILE A 322 -13.86 0.85 -14.67
C ILE A 322 -14.09 2.36 -14.48
N PRO A 323 -15.35 2.83 -14.64
CA PRO A 323 -15.67 4.22 -14.43
C PRO A 323 -15.75 4.55 -12.93
N VAL A 324 -15.23 5.72 -12.58
CA VAL A 324 -15.27 6.36 -11.27
C VAL A 324 -16.04 7.67 -11.41
N TYR A 325 -17.28 7.68 -10.93
CA TYR A 325 -18.19 8.80 -11.12
C TYR A 325 -17.99 9.89 -10.05
N LEU A 326 -17.91 11.14 -10.48
CA LEU A 326 -17.73 12.33 -9.63
C LEU A 326 -18.96 13.23 -9.57
N ASP A 327 -20.04 12.83 -10.26
CA ASP A 327 -21.28 13.61 -10.43
C ASP A 327 -22.29 13.43 -9.29
N GLY A 328 -21.92 12.72 -8.23
CA GLY A 328 -22.77 12.50 -7.06
C GLY A 328 -23.98 11.61 -7.31
N ARG A 329 -23.99 10.83 -8.41
CA ARG A 329 -25.09 9.90 -8.70
C ARG A 329 -25.29 8.89 -7.56
N PRO A 330 -26.54 8.47 -7.29
CA PRO A 330 -26.83 7.56 -6.18
C PRO A 330 -26.26 6.16 -6.43
N ARG A 331 -25.88 5.49 -5.34
CA ARG A 331 -25.55 4.07 -5.35
C ARG A 331 -26.74 3.26 -5.91
N PRO A 332 -26.49 2.24 -6.76
CA PRO A 332 -27.54 1.33 -7.21
C PRO A 332 -28.25 0.65 -6.04
N SER A 333 -29.46 0.15 -6.30
CA SER A 333 -30.17 -0.73 -5.36
C SER A 333 -29.29 -1.92 -4.96
N VAL A 334 -29.41 -2.38 -3.72
CA VAL A 334 -28.67 -3.56 -3.22
C VAL A 334 -28.90 -4.85 -4.03
N ASN A 335 -29.97 -4.89 -4.84
CA ASN A 335 -30.29 -6.02 -5.72
C ASN A 335 -29.83 -5.78 -7.18
N ALA A 336 -29.12 -4.69 -7.47
CA ALA A 336 -28.60 -4.42 -8.79
C ALA A 336 -27.55 -5.47 -9.18
N ALA A 337 -27.37 -5.71 -10.48
CA ALA A 337 -26.40 -6.68 -10.95
C ALA A 337 -24.98 -6.27 -10.58
N HIS A 338 -24.21 -7.20 -10.01
CA HIS A 338 -22.80 -6.97 -9.71
C HIS A 338 -21.95 -7.13 -10.98
N THR A 339 -20.87 -6.36 -11.10
CA THR A 339 -19.94 -6.39 -12.24
C THR A 339 -18.50 -6.65 -11.77
N TRP A 340 -17.56 -6.87 -12.70
CA TRP A 340 -16.13 -7.00 -12.37
C TRP A 340 -15.50 -5.67 -11.94
N GLY A 341 -15.98 -4.55 -12.50
CA GLY A 341 -15.53 -3.20 -12.15
C GLY A 341 -16.23 -2.59 -10.94
N GLY A 342 -17.34 -3.20 -10.50
CA GLY A 342 -18.19 -2.67 -9.44
C GLY A 342 -18.89 -1.37 -9.84
N PHE A 343 -19.44 -0.68 -8.84
CA PHE A 343 -19.95 0.67 -8.93
C PHE A 343 -19.10 1.59 -8.06
N ASN A 344 -18.47 2.59 -8.68
CA ASN A 344 -17.46 3.44 -8.06
C ASN A 344 -17.92 4.91 -8.03
N THR A 345 -17.91 5.52 -6.85
CA THR A 345 -18.16 6.95 -6.66
C THR A 345 -16.95 7.60 -6.01
N GLY A 346 -16.45 8.67 -6.61
CA GLY A 346 -15.31 9.43 -6.12
C GLY A 346 -15.72 10.70 -5.38
N GLU A 347 -14.99 11.02 -4.31
CA GLU A 347 -15.07 12.26 -3.56
C GLU A 347 -13.65 12.83 -3.35
N TRP A 348 -13.51 14.14 -3.51
CA TRP A 348 -12.22 14.82 -3.32
C TRP A 348 -11.93 15.04 -1.83
N LEU A 349 -10.74 14.64 -1.40
CA LEU A 349 -10.16 14.93 -0.09
C LEU A 349 -8.89 15.76 -0.27
N GLY A 350 -9.10 17.05 -0.50
CA GLY A 350 -8.02 17.91 -0.99
C GLY A 350 -7.58 17.45 -2.39
N ASP A 351 -6.30 17.15 -2.55
CA ASP A 351 -5.69 16.70 -3.81
C ASP A 351 -5.78 15.16 -4.01
N THR A 352 -6.33 14.45 -3.03
CA THR A 352 -6.52 12.99 -3.05
C THR A 352 -7.94 12.66 -3.50
N LEU A 353 -8.10 11.68 -4.40
CA LEU A 353 -9.42 11.15 -4.73
C LEU A 353 -9.70 9.91 -3.87
N LYS A 354 -10.75 9.96 -3.05
CA LYS A 354 -11.29 8.81 -2.33
C LYS A 354 -12.43 8.22 -3.14
N ILE A 355 -12.40 6.91 -3.38
CA ILE A 355 -13.36 6.20 -4.21
C ILE A 355 -14.00 5.12 -3.36
N THR A 356 -15.32 5.08 -3.34
CA THR A 356 -16.08 4.00 -2.70
C THR A 356 -16.61 3.06 -3.78
N THR A 357 -16.24 1.78 -3.68
CA THR A 357 -16.62 0.73 -4.62
C THR A 357 -17.53 -0.29 -3.97
N THR A 358 -18.59 -0.67 -4.69
CA THR A 358 -19.62 -1.63 -4.25
C THR A 358 -20.08 -2.49 -5.43
N HIS A 359 -21.00 -3.44 -5.24
CA HIS A 359 -21.59 -4.25 -6.32
C HIS A 359 -20.54 -5.00 -7.17
N LEU A 360 -19.50 -5.51 -6.52
CA LEU A 360 -18.47 -6.32 -7.16
C LEU A 360 -18.90 -7.79 -7.19
N LYS A 361 -18.61 -8.48 -8.30
CA LYS A 361 -18.72 -9.94 -8.39
C LYS A 361 -17.68 -10.59 -7.47
N GLU A 362 -17.98 -11.78 -6.94
CA GLU A 362 -16.98 -12.61 -6.25
C GLU A 362 -15.77 -12.87 -7.18
N GLU A 363 -14.58 -12.46 -6.74
CA GLU A 363 -13.32 -12.75 -7.41
C GLU A 363 -12.15 -12.86 -6.42
N TYR A 364 -10.97 -13.14 -6.96
CA TYR A 364 -9.79 -13.33 -6.15
C TYR A 364 -9.20 -11.99 -5.71
N LEU A 365 -8.86 -11.87 -4.42
CA LEU A 365 -7.94 -10.84 -3.92
C LEU A 365 -6.49 -11.16 -4.25
N ARG A 366 -6.21 -12.45 -4.48
CA ARG A 366 -4.89 -12.98 -4.85
C ARG A 366 -5.05 -14.26 -5.66
N ARG A 367 -4.28 -14.42 -6.75
CA ARG A 367 -4.38 -15.52 -7.73
C ARG A 367 -3.92 -16.90 -7.23
N ASN A 368 -4.15 -17.22 -5.96
CA ASN A 368 -3.82 -18.50 -5.30
C ASN A 368 -5.02 -19.09 -4.52
N GLY A 369 -6.24 -18.71 -4.89
CA GLY A 369 -7.47 -19.20 -4.27
C GLY A 369 -8.08 -18.27 -3.22
N VAL A 370 -7.40 -17.19 -2.81
CA VAL A 370 -7.97 -16.22 -1.87
C VAL A 370 -8.97 -15.31 -2.59
N GLN A 371 -10.24 -15.43 -2.22
CA GLN A 371 -11.37 -14.67 -2.78
C GLN A 371 -11.82 -13.55 -1.84
N HIS A 372 -12.52 -12.57 -2.40
CA HIS A 372 -13.50 -11.76 -1.68
C HIS A 372 -14.92 -12.17 -2.12
N SER A 373 -15.90 -11.95 -1.26
CA SER A 373 -17.32 -12.20 -1.53
C SER A 373 -17.95 -11.11 -2.40
N ASP A 374 -19.19 -11.33 -2.81
CA ASP A 374 -20.02 -10.31 -3.46
C ASP A 374 -20.48 -9.20 -2.50
N LYS A 375 -20.30 -9.36 -1.19
CA LYS A 375 -20.57 -8.34 -0.16
C LYS A 375 -19.39 -7.42 0.12
N VAL A 376 -18.33 -7.51 -0.68
CA VAL A 376 -17.16 -6.66 -0.54
C VAL A 376 -17.52 -5.18 -0.75
N GLU A 377 -16.93 -4.32 0.07
CA GLU A 377 -16.87 -2.87 -0.16
C GLU A 377 -15.40 -2.45 -0.14
N ILE A 378 -15.00 -1.56 -1.05
CA ILE A 378 -13.60 -1.13 -1.15
C ILE A 378 -13.55 0.38 -1.07
N THR A 379 -12.72 0.90 -0.16
CA THR A 379 -12.32 2.31 -0.19
C THR A 379 -10.96 2.39 -0.88
N THR A 380 -10.90 3.09 -2.01
CA THR A 380 -9.69 3.30 -2.80
C THR A 380 -9.23 4.75 -2.67
N TYR A 381 -7.93 5.00 -2.53
CA TYR A 381 -7.36 6.34 -2.54
C TYR A 381 -6.35 6.47 -3.68
N TRP A 382 -6.54 7.49 -4.52
CA TRP A 382 -5.56 7.90 -5.52
C TRP A 382 -4.85 9.15 -5.05
N MET A 383 -3.53 9.04 -4.88
CA MET A 383 -2.67 10.13 -4.43
C MET A 383 -1.54 10.32 -5.43
N ARG A 384 -1.43 11.51 -6.04
CA ARG A 384 -0.40 11.81 -7.04
C ARG A 384 0.69 12.71 -6.45
N ARG A 385 1.95 12.32 -6.66
CA ARG A 385 3.16 13.02 -6.19
C ARG A 385 4.14 13.15 -7.36
N GLY A 386 3.96 14.22 -8.14
CA GLY A 386 4.67 14.39 -9.41
C GLY A 386 4.30 13.27 -10.40
N ASP A 387 5.30 12.44 -10.73
CA ASP A 387 5.16 11.32 -11.67
C ASP A 387 4.89 9.98 -10.97
N ILE A 388 4.61 9.99 -9.67
CA ILE A 388 4.19 8.80 -8.92
C ILE A 388 2.70 8.90 -8.59
N LEU A 389 1.96 7.82 -8.86
CA LEU A 389 0.60 7.59 -8.40
C LEU A 389 0.61 6.47 -7.38
N THR A 390 0.25 6.78 -6.15
CA THR A 390 -0.03 5.78 -5.12
C THR A 390 -1.50 5.39 -5.22
N TRP A 391 -1.73 4.12 -5.53
CA TRP A 391 -3.03 3.48 -5.53
C TRP A 391 -3.18 2.67 -4.25
N LEU A 392 -4.07 3.06 -3.34
CA LEU A 392 -4.34 2.33 -2.10
C LEU A 392 -5.74 1.72 -2.15
N ASN A 393 -5.86 0.42 -1.91
CA ASN A 393 -7.15 -0.22 -1.62
C ASN A 393 -7.24 -0.62 -0.15
N ILE A 394 -8.39 -0.32 0.46
CA ILE A 394 -8.81 -0.83 1.76
C ILE A 394 -10.07 -1.66 1.52
N VAL A 395 -9.92 -2.98 1.63
CA VAL A 395 -10.97 -3.95 1.31
C VAL A 395 -11.69 -4.40 2.58
N TYR A 396 -13.00 -4.21 2.60
CA TYR A 396 -13.90 -4.65 3.65
C TYR A 396 -14.74 -5.80 3.12
N ASP A 397 -14.62 -6.98 3.72
CA ASP A 397 -15.41 -8.15 3.33
C ASP A 397 -15.89 -8.89 4.58
N PRO A 398 -17.18 -8.81 4.92
CA PRO A 398 -17.71 -9.42 6.14
C PRO A 398 -17.77 -10.95 6.09
N VAL A 399 -17.56 -11.57 4.92
CA VAL A 399 -17.62 -13.03 4.74
C VAL A 399 -16.23 -13.63 4.82
N TYR A 400 -15.28 -13.11 4.04
CA TYR A 400 -13.96 -13.74 3.88
C TYR A 400 -12.82 -13.06 4.64
N LEU A 401 -13.04 -11.89 5.25
CA LEU A 401 -12.02 -11.20 6.04
C LEU A 401 -12.49 -10.95 7.49
N THR A 402 -11.56 -11.00 8.44
CA THR A 402 -11.80 -10.66 9.86
C THR A 402 -11.46 -9.21 10.18
N GLU A 403 -10.60 -8.59 9.36
CA GLU A 403 -10.20 -7.19 9.44
C GLU A 403 -10.03 -6.62 8.02
N PRO A 404 -10.07 -5.30 7.82
CA PRO A 404 -9.85 -4.71 6.50
C PRO A 404 -8.47 -5.06 5.94
N LEU A 405 -8.41 -5.46 4.67
CA LEU A 405 -7.15 -5.69 3.96
C LEU A 405 -6.70 -4.38 3.29
N VAL A 406 -5.61 -3.79 3.80
CA VAL A 406 -5.02 -2.55 3.27
C VAL A 406 -3.80 -2.87 2.42
N ARG A 407 -3.79 -2.48 1.15
CA ARG A 407 -2.65 -2.71 0.24
C ARG A 407 -2.51 -1.54 -0.72
N SER A 408 -1.29 -1.26 -1.16
CA SER A 408 -1.01 -0.24 -2.15
C SER A 408 -0.21 -0.78 -3.33
N GLN A 409 -0.25 -0.03 -4.42
CA GLN A 409 0.63 -0.19 -5.57
C GLN A 409 1.09 1.19 -5.99
N GLU A 410 2.39 1.32 -6.25
CA GLU A 410 2.94 2.53 -6.84
C GLU A 410 2.99 2.36 -8.35
N TYR A 411 2.56 3.41 -9.04
CA TYR A 411 2.67 3.56 -10.48
C TYR A 411 3.55 4.76 -10.81
N ARG A 412 4.22 4.70 -11.96
CA ARG A 412 4.99 5.80 -12.52
C ARG A 412 4.40 6.26 -13.84
N LEU A 413 4.32 7.57 -14.04
CA LEU A 413 3.86 8.15 -15.29
C LEU A 413 4.77 7.73 -16.46
N ALA A 414 4.17 7.27 -17.55
CA ALA A 414 4.86 6.74 -18.73
C ALA A 414 4.25 7.31 -20.02
N LEU A 415 4.72 8.49 -20.46
CA LEU A 415 4.10 9.25 -21.56
C LEU A 415 4.05 8.53 -22.92
N ASN A 416 4.86 7.49 -23.11
CA ASN A 416 4.96 6.72 -24.35
C ASN A 416 4.32 5.33 -24.26
N GLN A 417 3.69 4.99 -23.13
CA GLN A 417 3.03 3.71 -22.94
C GLN A 417 1.78 3.60 -23.82
N GLN A 418 1.49 2.39 -24.27
CA GLN A 418 0.27 2.02 -24.96
C GLN A 418 -0.23 0.70 -24.38
N ILE A 419 -1.54 0.62 -24.12
CA ILE A 419 -2.19 -0.63 -23.73
C ILE A 419 -2.75 -1.27 -25.02
N PRO A 420 -2.18 -2.40 -25.48
CA PRO A 420 -2.69 -3.06 -26.67
C PRO A 420 -4.08 -3.68 -26.40
N PRO A 421 -4.89 -3.92 -27.44
CA PRO A 421 -6.11 -4.70 -27.26
C PRO A 421 -5.76 -6.11 -26.80
N TYR A 422 -6.62 -6.69 -25.96
CA TYR A 422 -6.52 -8.07 -25.50
C TYR A 422 -7.78 -8.84 -25.89
N PRO A 423 -7.89 -9.31 -27.15
CA PRO A 423 -8.93 -10.28 -27.48
C PRO A 423 -8.64 -11.55 -26.70
N CYS A 424 -9.54 -11.91 -25.78
CA CYS A 424 -9.40 -13.15 -25.03
C CYS A 424 -9.99 -14.29 -25.84
N ASP A 425 -9.13 -15.23 -26.23
CA ASP A 425 -9.55 -16.47 -26.88
C ASP A 425 -9.70 -17.57 -25.82
N VAL A 426 -10.83 -18.28 -25.90
CA VAL A 426 -11.09 -19.45 -25.05
C VAL A 426 -10.57 -20.69 -25.78
N VAL A 427 -9.71 -21.46 -25.13
CA VAL A 427 -9.12 -22.69 -25.67
C VAL A 427 -9.22 -23.81 -24.66
N GLU A 428 -9.34 -25.04 -25.14
CA GLU A 428 -9.26 -26.21 -24.27
C GLU A 428 -7.78 -26.49 -23.95
N GLU A 429 -7.35 -26.13 -22.74
CA GLU A 429 -5.97 -26.37 -22.28
C GLU A 429 -5.77 -27.80 -21.76
N ILE A 430 -6.82 -28.38 -21.17
CA ILE A 430 -6.81 -29.72 -20.57
C ILE A 430 -8.15 -30.38 -20.86
N ASP A 431 -8.12 -31.52 -21.54
CA ASP A 431 -9.30 -32.36 -21.77
C ASP A 431 -9.88 -32.86 -20.45
N ARG A 432 -11.18 -32.63 -20.23
CA ARG A 432 -11.91 -33.04 -19.02
C ARG A 432 -13.32 -33.49 -19.33
N PRO A 433 -13.83 -34.51 -18.60
CA PRO A 433 -15.24 -34.86 -18.65
C PRO A 433 -16.15 -33.67 -18.29
N LYS A 434 -17.25 -33.52 -19.03
CA LYS A 434 -18.25 -32.48 -18.79
C LYS A 434 -18.76 -32.51 -17.34
N GLY A 435 -18.83 -31.33 -16.72
CA GLY A 435 -19.33 -31.16 -15.35
C GLY A 435 -18.26 -31.31 -14.26
N VAL A 436 -17.02 -31.66 -14.62
CA VAL A 436 -15.91 -31.70 -13.66
C VAL A 436 -15.39 -30.28 -13.42
N VAL A 437 -15.54 -29.79 -12.19
CA VAL A 437 -14.94 -28.53 -11.72
C VAL A 437 -13.75 -28.88 -10.82
N PRO A 438 -12.51 -28.49 -11.17
CA PRO A 438 -11.35 -28.77 -10.35
C PRO A 438 -11.47 -28.15 -8.95
N HIS A 439 -11.23 -28.97 -7.92
CA HIS A 439 -11.27 -28.58 -6.52
C HIS A 439 -10.41 -29.55 -5.69
N GLU A 440 -10.05 -29.12 -4.49
CA GLU A 440 -9.49 -29.95 -3.44
C GLU A 440 -10.56 -30.24 -2.38
N LEU A 441 -10.53 -31.42 -1.76
CA LEU A 441 -11.39 -31.70 -0.61
C LEU A 441 -10.85 -31.00 0.65
N PRO A 442 -11.71 -30.64 1.61
CA PRO A 442 -11.27 -30.07 2.88
C PRO A 442 -10.19 -30.94 3.55
N GLY A 443 -9.04 -30.34 3.87
CA GLY A 443 -7.91 -31.02 4.50
C GLY A 443 -7.01 -31.85 3.58
N THR A 444 -7.30 -31.96 2.27
CA THR A 444 -6.48 -32.76 1.34
C THR A 444 -5.46 -31.95 0.53
N ASN A 445 -5.59 -30.62 0.49
CA ASN A 445 -4.70 -29.75 -0.29
C ASN A 445 -3.28 -29.70 0.30
N THR A 446 -2.36 -30.46 -0.29
CA THR A 446 -0.96 -30.58 0.19
C THR A 446 -0.10 -29.38 -0.16
N PHE A 447 -0.45 -28.60 -1.19
CA PHE A 447 0.33 -27.44 -1.64
C PHE A 447 0.42 -26.32 -0.60
N ILE A 448 -0.55 -26.25 0.34
CA ILE A 448 -0.52 -25.27 1.43
C ILE A 448 0.72 -25.46 2.31
N LYS A 449 1.09 -26.73 2.57
CA LYS A 449 2.27 -27.06 3.38
C LYS A 449 3.56 -26.79 2.62
N GLU A 450 3.58 -27.07 1.31
CA GLU A 450 4.74 -26.84 0.45
C GLU A 450 5.22 -25.38 0.52
N PHE A 451 4.30 -24.40 0.49
CA PHE A 451 4.67 -23.00 0.62
C PHE A 451 5.31 -22.70 1.98
N ALA A 452 4.67 -23.14 3.08
CA ALA A 452 5.15 -22.92 4.44
C ALA A 452 6.57 -23.50 4.63
N ASP A 453 6.77 -24.73 4.17
CA ASP A 453 8.05 -25.45 4.22
C ASP A 453 9.13 -24.74 3.40
N LYS A 454 8.77 -24.26 2.20
CA LYS A 454 9.67 -23.56 1.28
C LYS A 454 10.25 -22.27 1.86
N ILE A 455 9.47 -21.54 2.65
CA ILE A 455 9.91 -20.29 3.28
C ILE A 455 10.30 -20.48 4.75
N HIS A 456 10.32 -21.72 5.24
CA HIS A 456 10.66 -22.08 6.62
C HIS A 456 9.80 -21.37 7.67
N VAL A 457 8.51 -21.16 7.38
CA VAL A 457 7.54 -20.55 8.30
C VAL A 457 6.56 -21.63 8.78
N PRO A 458 6.25 -21.72 10.09
CA PRO A 458 5.28 -22.69 10.58
C PRO A 458 3.91 -22.55 9.91
N GLU A 459 3.26 -23.67 9.59
CA GLU A 459 1.91 -23.66 8.97
C GLU A 459 0.89 -22.87 9.81
N ALA A 460 1.01 -22.93 11.14
CA ALA A 460 0.16 -22.15 12.04
C ALA A 460 0.27 -20.63 11.83
N VAL A 461 1.42 -20.13 11.35
CA VAL A 461 1.63 -18.71 11.05
C VAL A 461 0.89 -18.31 9.78
N ILE A 462 1.03 -19.06 8.68
CA ILE A 462 0.32 -18.73 7.42
C ILE A 462 -1.21 -18.79 7.61
N ARG A 463 -1.70 -19.57 8.59
CA ARG A 463 -3.13 -19.72 8.90
C ARG A 463 -3.67 -18.71 9.92
N ALA A 464 -2.84 -17.85 10.50
CA ALA A 464 -3.20 -17.02 11.64
C ALA A 464 -4.10 -15.80 11.30
N GLY A 465 -4.54 -15.67 10.04
CA GLY A 465 -5.45 -14.61 9.60
C GLY A 465 -4.90 -13.22 9.92
N ALA A 466 -5.69 -12.36 10.58
CA ALA A 466 -5.32 -10.98 10.87
C ALA A 466 -4.04 -10.85 11.72
N GLU A 467 -3.74 -11.84 12.57
CA GLU A 467 -2.50 -11.81 13.37
C GLU A 467 -1.25 -11.72 12.48
N THR A 468 -1.29 -12.28 11.26
CA THR A 468 -0.17 -12.23 10.32
C THR A 468 0.21 -10.81 9.93
N MET A 469 -0.74 -9.87 9.95
CA MET A 469 -0.46 -8.48 9.57
C MET A 469 0.35 -7.73 10.63
N TYR A 470 0.39 -8.22 11.87
CA TYR A 470 0.90 -7.46 13.00
C TYR A 470 2.29 -7.92 13.45
N PRO A 471 3.16 -7.00 13.92
CA PRO A 471 4.52 -7.31 14.39
C PRO A 471 4.66 -8.49 15.37
N GLU A 472 3.61 -8.74 16.16
CA GLU A 472 3.49 -9.75 17.20
C GLU A 472 3.59 -11.19 16.66
N ILE A 473 3.22 -11.41 15.40
CA ILE A 473 3.29 -12.75 14.77
C ILE A 473 4.71 -13.33 14.79
N ARG A 474 5.74 -12.48 14.87
CA ARG A 474 7.14 -12.92 14.95
C ARG A 474 7.43 -13.83 16.14
N ALA A 475 6.67 -13.71 17.23
CA ALA A 475 6.79 -14.62 18.37
C ALA A 475 6.41 -16.08 18.02
N LYS A 476 5.60 -16.28 16.97
CA LYS A 476 5.16 -17.60 16.49
C LYS A 476 6.07 -18.20 15.40
N LEU A 477 7.08 -17.48 14.92
CA LEU A 477 8.02 -18.00 13.90
C LEU A 477 8.95 -19.08 14.46
N GLY A 478 9.10 -19.14 15.78
CA GLY A 478 10.09 -20.00 16.44
C GLY A 478 11.51 -19.50 16.21
N SER A 479 12.47 -20.09 16.89
CA SER A 479 13.91 -19.75 16.79
C SER A 479 14.59 -20.32 15.54
N LYS A 480 13.83 -20.70 14.50
CA LYS A 480 14.43 -21.28 13.31
C LYS A 480 14.94 -20.17 12.37
N PRO A 481 16.23 -20.21 12.02
CA PRO A 481 16.94 -19.13 11.33
C PRO A 481 16.44 -18.87 9.90
#